data_AF-A0A098GL03-F1
#
_entry.id   AF-A0A098GL03-F1
#
_cell.length_a   1.000
_cell.length_b   1.000
_cell.length_c   1.000
_cell.angle_alpha   90.00
_cell.angle_beta   90.00
_cell.angle_gamma   90.00
#
_symmetry.space_group_name_H-M   'P 1'
#
loop_
_entity.id
_entity.type
_entity.pdbx_description
1 polymer ?
#
loop_
_entity_poly.entity_id
_entity_poly.type
_entity_poly.pdbx_seq_one_letter_code
_entity_poly.pdbx_strand_id
1 'polypeptide(L)' 'MKEIKRKTIKIYQKDNGDCPFILWLESLDAAIRHRIQSRLARVAIGNSGRV' A
#
# COMPACT_ATOMS: atom_id res chain seq x y z
N MET A 1 0.94 6.33 25.98
CA MET A 1 0.48 5.95 24.62
C MET A 1 1.66 5.37 23.86
N LYS A 2 1.53 4.20 23.23
CA LYS A 2 2.64 3.59 22.46
C LYS A 2 2.77 4.33 21.14
N GLU A 3 3.93 4.92 20.87
CA GLU A 3 4.18 5.71 19.66
C GLU A 3 4.19 4.78 18.43
N ILE A 4 3.22 4.97 17.51
CA ILE A 4 3.15 4.19 16.28
C ILE A 4 4.11 4.82 15.27
N LYS A 5 5.31 4.25 15.13
CA LYS A 5 6.24 4.64 14.06
C LYS A 5 5.64 4.25 12.70
N ARG A 6 5.18 5.24 11.94
CA ARG A 6 4.71 5.04 10.56
C ARG A 6 5.88 4.61 9.69
N LYS A 7 5.73 3.48 9.01
CA LYS A 7 6.64 2.98 7.99
C LYS A 7 6.25 3.57 6.64
N THR A 8 7.23 4.12 5.94
CA THR A 8 7.05 4.56 4.54
C THR A 8 7.09 3.33 3.63
N ILE A 9 6.01 3.09 2.90
CA ILE A 9 5.96 2.07 1.85
C ILE A 9 6.56 2.67 0.59
N LYS A 10 7.63 2.05 0.07
CA LYS A 10 8.24 2.44 -1.20
C LYS A 10 7.57 1.66 -2.33
N ILE A 11 7.10 2.37 -3.34
CA ILE A 11 6.51 1.79 -4.55
C ILE A 11 7.56 1.85 -5.64
N TYR A 12 7.73 0.74 -6.35
CA TYR A 12 8.65 0.67 -7.48
C TYR A 12 8.16 1.58 -8.62
N GLN A 13 9.09 2.40 -9.11
CA GLN A 13 8.93 3.24 -10.29
C GLN A 13 9.97 2.82 -11.31
N LYS A 14 9.54 2.63 -12.56
CA LYS A 14 10.41 2.37 -13.71
C LYS A 14 11.18 3.63 -14.09
N ASP A 15 12.23 3.48 -14.89
CA ASP A 15 13.03 4.61 -15.40
C ASP A 15 12.21 5.60 -16.25
N ASN A 16 11.14 5.12 -16.88
CA ASN A 16 10.20 5.95 -17.65
C ASN A 16 9.15 6.68 -16.79
N GLY A 17 9.21 6.54 -15.46
CA GLY A 17 8.28 7.18 -14.53
C GLY A 17 7.02 6.35 -14.22
N ASP A 18 6.79 5.23 -14.91
CA ASP A 18 5.62 4.38 -14.64
C ASP A 18 5.74 3.70 -13.28
N CYS A 19 4.60 3.60 -12.59
CA CYS A 19 4.45 2.84 -11.36
C CYS A 19 3.53 1.64 -11.62
N PRO A 20 4.06 0.46 -12.02
CA PRO A 20 3.23 -0.69 -12.41
C PRO A 20 2.22 -1.11 -11.34
N PHE A 21 2.60 -1.00 -10.05
CA PHE A 21 1.70 -1.29 -8.94
C PHE A 21 0.50 -0.34 -8.90
N ILE A 22 0.71 0.96 -9.14
CA ILE A 22 -0.36 1.97 -9.14
C ILE A 22 -1.26 1.77 -10.36
N LEU A 23 -0.68 1.58 -11.54
CA LEU A 23 -1.42 1.32 -12.78
C LEU A 23 -2.31 0.07 -12.65
N TRP A 24 -1.75 -1.01 -12.09
CA TRP A 24 -2.52 -2.20 -11.78
C TRP A 24 -3.63 -1.90 -10.76
N LEU A 25 -3.33 -1.20 -9.66
CA LEU A 25 -4.30 -0.88 -8.61
C LEU A 25 -5.47 -0.02 -9.12
N GLU A 26 -5.21 0.89 -10.05
CA GLU A 26 -6.20 1.75 -10.69
C GLU A 26 -7.09 1.00 -11.67
N SER A 27 -6.59 -0.08 -12.28
CA SER A 27 -7.36 -0.95 -13.17
C SER A 27 -8.41 -1.83 -12.45
N LEU A 28 -8.34 -1.93 -11.11
CA LEU A 28 -9.21 -2.80 -10.31
C LEU A 28 -10.56 -2.16 -10.01
N ASP A 29 -11.56 -3.02 -9.77
CA ASP A 29 -12.85 -2.60 -9.21
C ASP A 29 -12.66 -1.84 -7.89
N ALA A 30 -13.53 -0.85 -7.66
CA ALA A 30 -13.46 0.05 -6.51
C ALA A 30 -13.42 -0.68 -5.17
N ALA A 31 -14.18 -1.78 -5.02
CA ALA A 31 -14.21 -2.57 -3.79
C ALA A 31 -12.87 -3.29 -3.54
N ILE A 32 -12.25 -3.82 -4.60
CA ILE A 32 -10.96 -4.51 -4.52
C ILE A 32 -9.85 -3.49 -4.21
N ARG A 33 -9.84 -2.36 -4.92
CA ARG A 33 -8.89 -1.25 -4.68
C ARG A 33 -8.96 -0.76 -3.24
N HIS A 34 -10.16 -0.55 -2.70
CA HIS A 34 -10.36 -0.11 -1.32
C HIS A 34 -9.81 -1.12 -0.29
N ARG A 35 -10.00 -2.42 -0.52
CA ARG A 35 -9.44 -3.48 0.35
C ARG A 35 -7.91 -3.46 0.36
N ILE A 36 -7.28 -3.31 -0.80
CA ILE A 36 -5.82 -3.25 -0.91
C ILE A 36 -5.27 -2.01 -0.22
N GLN A 37 -5.87 -0.84 -0.45
CA GLN A 37 -5.48 0.42 0.21
C GLN A 37 -5.61 0.32 1.74
N SER A 38 -6.72 -0.24 2.23
CA SER A 38 -6.92 -0.49 3.66
C SER A 38 -5.83 -1.42 4.24
N ARG A 39 -5.40 -2.42 3.47
CA ARG A 39 -4.31 -3.30 3.89
C ARG A 39 -2.96 -2.60 3.90
N LEU A 40 -2.66 -1.77 2.89
CA LEU A 40 -1.44 -0.96 2.86
C LEU A 40 -1.37 -0.01 4.06
N ALA A 41 -2.48 0.63 4.43
CA ALA A 41 -2.56 1.47 5.63
C ALA A 41 -2.19 0.70 6.91
N ARG A 42 -2.66 -0.55 7.05
CA ARG A 42 -2.27 -1.43 8.16
C ARG A 42 -0.77 -1.77 8.12
N VAL A 43 -0.22 -2.07 6.95
CA VAL A 43 1.22 -2.35 6.80
C VAL A 43 2.06 -1.12 7.17
N ALA A 44 1.61 0.09 6.82
CA ALA A 44 2.29 1.34 7.16
C ALA A 44 2.36 1.58 8.67
N ILE A 45 1.43 1.05 9.47
CA ILE A 45 1.51 1.11 10.94
C ILE A 45 2.18 -0.12 11.57
N GLY A 46 2.86 -0.94 10.76
CA GLY A 46 3.56 -2.14 11.21
C GLY A 46 2.66 -3.36 11.44
N ASN A 47 1.38 -3.30 11.06
CA ASN A 47 0.46 -4.43 11.13
C ASN A 47 0.50 -5.24 9.83
N SER A 48 1.42 -6.20 9.78
CA SER A 48 1.55 -7.19 8.70
C SER A 48 0.61 -8.38 8.85
N GLY A 49 -0.24 -8.43 9.88
CA GLY A 49 -1.13 -9.56 10.16
C GLY A 49 -0.42 -10.84 10.61
N ARG A 50 0.82 -10.74 11.13
CA ARG A 50 1.36 -11.81 11.97
C ARG A 50 0.55 -11.85 13.26
N VAL A 51 -0.16 -12.97 13.45
CA VAL A 51 -0.77 -13.40 14.71
C VAL A 51 0.32 -13.98 15.59
#